data_AF-A0A116P8F1-F1
#
_entry.id   AF-A0A116P8F1-F1
#
_cell.length_a   1.000
_cell.length_b   1.000
_cell.length_c   1.000
_cell.angle_alpha   90.00
_cell.angle_beta   90.00
_cell.angle_gamma   90.00
#
_symmetry.space_group_name_H-M   'P 1'
#
loop_
_entity.id
_entity.type
_entity.pdbx_description
1 polymer ?
#
loop_
_entity_poly.entity_id
_entity_poly.type
_entity_poly.pdbx_seq_one_letter_code
_entity_poly.pdbx_strand_id
1 'polypeptide(L)'
;MTLQYEQELYTLTSDFYNDYPNSSFPELLTPHGNRTYNCIIVEYKDYFICIPFRSHMRHKNGYHFKNTQRSRRVLSGLDYSKMVIIKNSSKYLSTNQALVDNDEYVEAVTNSERIISEATKYLDDYINHNKNIITLNSQEYIKKYSYSTLSYFHDILQIP
;
A
#
# COMPACT_ATOMS: atom_id res chain seq x y z
N MET A 1 10.21 18.63 -9.26
CA MET A 1 9.11 18.63 -8.30
C MET A 1 9.58 17.76 -7.14
N THR A 2 10.00 18.41 -6.06
CA THR A 2 10.54 17.75 -4.87
C THR A 2 9.36 17.13 -4.12
N LEU A 3 9.32 15.80 -4.04
CA LEU A 3 8.31 15.08 -3.24
C LEU A 3 8.48 15.50 -1.78
N GLN A 4 7.50 16.24 -1.26
CA GLN A 4 7.49 16.70 0.12
C GLN A 4 6.91 15.57 0.98
N TYR A 5 7.74 15.01 1.86
CA TYR A 5 7.36 13.89 2.73
C TYR A 5 6.57 14.42 3.92
N GLU A 6 5.32 13.99 4.07
CA GLU A 6 4.66 14.08 5.38
C GLU A 6 5.29 13.02 6.29
N GLN A 7 5.97 13.47 7.34
CA GLN A 7 6.65 12.65 8.36
C GLN A 7 5.68 11.91 9.30
N GLU A 8 4.45 11.66 8.85
CA GLU A 8 3.38 11.12 9.66
C GLU A 8 2.97 9.73 9.15
N LEU A 9 2.92 8.77 10.06
CA LEU A 9 2.33 7.47 9.79
C LEU A 9 0.82 7.60 9.86
N TYR A 10 0.14 7.02 8.88
CA TYR A 10 -1.30 7.09 8.79
C TYR A 10 -1.95 5.73 9.04
N THR A 11 -3.15 5.76 9.59
CA THR A 11 -4.10 4.66 9.67
C THR A 11 -5.34 4.96 8.83
N LEU A 12 -6.09 3.91 8.50
CA LEU A 12 -7.39 4.03 7.84
C LEU A 12 -8.49 4.22 8.90
N THR A 13 -9.40 5.16 8.65
CA THR A 13 -10.50 5.47 9.57
C THR A 13 -11.59 4.39 9.57
N SER A 14 -12.48 4.43 10.56
CA SER A 14 -13.70 3.60 10.57
C SER A 14 -14.56 3.83 9.34
N ASP A 15 -14.60 5.07 8.83
CA ASP A 15 -15.37 5.41 7.63
C ASP A 15 -14.86 4.67 6.40
N PHE A 16 -13.53 4.49 6.28
CA PHE A 16 -12.97 3.66 5.23
C PHE A 16 -13.48 2.21 5.34
N TYR A 17 -13.44 1.61 6.53
CA TYR A 17 -13.87 0.22 6.71
C TYR A 17 -15.39 0.02 6.62
N ASN A 18 -16.18 1.07 6.85
CA ASN A 18 -17.63 1.06 6.64
C ASN A 18 -17.96 1.09 5.14
N ASP A 19 -17.25 1.89 4.35
CA ASP A 19 -17.46 2.00 2.90
C ASP A 19 -16.81 0.83 2.14
N TYR A 20 -15.74 0.26 2.69
CA TYR A 20 -15.03 -0.90 2.15
C TYR A 20 -15.06 -2.10 3.12
N PRO A 21 -16.24 -2.68 3.39
CA PRO A 21 -16.37 -3.79 4.33
C PRO A 21 -15.72 -5.07 3.81
N ASN A 22 -15.10 -5.83 4.72
CA ASN A 22 -14.40 -7.09 4.41
C ASN A 22 -15.26 -8.12 3.67
N SER A 23 -16.59 -8.10 3.84
CA SER A 23 -17.51 -8.99 3.11
C SER A 23 -17.47 -8.78 1.60
N SER A 24 -17.23 -7.55 1.16
CA SER A 24 -17.17 -7.15 -0.25
C SER A 24 -15.74 -6.96 -0.75
N PHE A 25 -14.81 -6.70 0.17
CA PHE A 25 -13.41 -6.37 -0.12
C PHE A 25 -12.43 -7.26 0.69
N PRO A 26 -12.48 -8.60 0.52
CA PRO A 26 -11.72 -9.55 1.35
C PRO A 26 -10.19 -9.43 1.24
N GLU A 27 -9.68 -8.80 0.18
CA GLU A 27 -8.24 -8.58 0.03
C GLU A 27 -7.71 -7.42 0.90
N LEU A 28 -8.57 -6.51 1.38
CA LEU A 28 -8.17 -5.39 2.25
C LEU A 28 -7.78 -5.90 3.62
N LEU A 29 -6.68 -5.38 4.18
CA LEU A 29 -6.29 -5.75 5.54
C LEU A 29 -7.19 -4.99 6.53
N THR A 30 -7.89 -5.73 7.38
CA THR A 30 -8.69 -5.17 8.46
C THR A 30 -7.91 -5.13 9.77
N PRO A 31 -8.09 -4.09 10.59
CA PRO A 31 -7.52 -4.06 11.93
C PRO A 31 -8.12 -5.19 12.75
N HIS A 32 -7.26 -6.00 13.37
CA HIS A 32 -7.71 -7.10 14.22
C HIS A 32 -6.72 -7.32 15.37
N GLY A 33 -7.24 -7.31 16.60
CA GLY A 33 -6.42 -7.31 17.80
C GLY A 33 -5.48 -6.10 17.80
N ASN A 34 -4.18 -6.34 17.91
CA ASN A 34 -3.15 -5.28 17.93
C ASN A 34 -2.63 -4.89 16.54
N ARG A 35 -3.22 -5.39 15.45
CA ARG A 35 -2.81 -5.03 14.09
C ARG A 35 -3.56 -3.77 13.66
N THR A 36 -2.86 -2.65 13.57
CA THR A 36 -3.35 -1.44 12.92
C THR A 36 -2.86 -1.38 11.47
N TYR A 37 -3.63 -0.73 10.60
CA TYR A 37 -3.27 -0.53 9.20
C TYR A 37 -2.35 0.68 9.08
N ASN A 38 -1.10 0.54 9.53
CA ASN A 38 -0.14 1.63 9.41
C ASN A 38 0.34 1.72 7.97
N CYS A 39 0.35 2.92 7.41
CA CYS A 39 0.76 3.20 6.04
C CYS A 39 1.85 4.27 5.98
N ILE A 40 2.64 4.14 4.92
CA ILE A 40 3.26 5.31 4.28
C ILE A 40 2.26 5.85 3.26
N ILE A 41 2.09 7.16 3.25
CA ILE A 41 1.28 7.87 2.26
C ILE A 41 2.19 8.44 1.17
N VAL A 42 1.78 8.25 -0.08
CA VAL A 42 2.41 8.85 -1.25
C VAL A 42 1.34 9.65 -1.99
N GLU A 43 1.55 10.96 -2.12
CA GLU A 43 0.75 11.78 -3.03
C GLU A 43 1.12 11.41 -4.48
N TYR A 44 0.13 11.00 -5.27
CA TYR A 44 0.35 10.54 -6.63
C TYR A 44 -0.78 10.97 -7.56
N LYS A 45 -0.46 11.88 -8.48
CA LYS A 45 -1.44 12.50 -9.41
C LYS A 45 -2.53 13.24 -8.61
N ASP A 46 -3.80 12.83 -8.71
CA ASP A 46 -4.96 13.42 -8.05
C ASP A 46 -5.48 12.58 -6.85
N TYR A 47 -4.68 11.64 -6.36
CA TYR A 47 -5.03 10.76 -5.24
C TYR A 47 -3.81 10.42 -4.37
N PHE A 48 -4.07 9.78 -3.24
CA PHE A 48 -3.06 9.27 -2.32
C PHE A 48 -2.97 7.75 -2.41
N ILE A 49 -1.75 7.22 -2.28
CA ILE A 49 -1.46 5.78 -2.17
C ILE A 49 -1.09 5.48 -0.73
N CYS A 50 -1.88 4.63 -0.05
CA CYS A 50 -1.59 4.12 1.29
C CYS A 50 -0.91 2.75 1.16
N ILE A 51 0.38 2.67 1.48
CA ILE A 51 1.15 1.44 1.39
C ILE A 51 1.31 0.84 2.79
N PRO A 52 0.67 -0.30 3.10
CA PRO A 52 0.65 -0.83 4.45
C PRO A 52 1.98 -1.48 4.85
N PHE A 53 2.37 -1.27 6.11
CA PHE A 53 3.35 -2.10 6.80
C PHE A 53 2.76 -3.49 7.05
N ARG A 54 3.54 -4.53 6.77
CA ARG A 54 3.09 -5.91 6.89
C ARG A 54 4.19 -6.83 7.44
N SER A 55 3.78 -7.73 8.34
CA SER A 55 4.58 -8.88 8.74
C SER A 55 4.20 -10.12 7.94
N HIS A 56 5.14 -11.06 7.82
CA HIS A 56 4.99 -12.31 7.05
C HIS A 56 4.67 -12.12 5.56
N MET A 57 5.24 -11.08 4.96
CA MET A 57 5.17 -10.83 3.52
C MET A 57 6.06 -11.83 2.77
N ARG A 58 5.49 -12.93 2.27
CA ARG A 58 6.26 -13.98 1.55
C ARG A 58 6.40 -13.73 0.04
N HIS A 59 5.60 -12.82 -0.51
CA HIS A 59 5.64 -12.48 -1.94
C HIS A 59 6.63 -11.37 -2.24
N LYS A 60 6.92 -11.14 -3.53
CA LYS A 60 7.84 -10.10 -4.01
C LYS A 60 7.17 -8.78 -4.37
N ASN A 61 5.85 -8.67 -4.18
CA ASN A 61 5.05 -7.48 -4.50
C ASN A 61 5.16 -6.41 -3.40
N GLY A 62 6.38 -5.97 -3.06
CA GLY A 62 6.60 -5.07 -1.93
C GLY A 62 8.09 -4.83 -1.63
N TYR A 63 8.36 -3.79 -0.84
CA TYR A 63 9.68 -3.55 -0.24
C TYR A 63 9.86 -4.43 0.98
N HIS A 64 10.93 -5.22 1.04
CA HIS A 64 11.25 -6.05 2.21
C HIS A 64 12.26 -5.35 3.09
N PHE A 65 11.94 -5.19 4.38
CA PHE A 65 12.88 -4.72 5.37
C PHE A 65 14.01 -5.72 5.56
N LYS A 66 15.23 -5.25 5.80
CA LYS A 66 16.41 -6.10 5.96
C LYS A 66 17.17 -5.87 7.25
N ASN A 67 17.13 -4.66 7.80
CA ASN A 67 18.01 -4.28 8.91
C ASN A 67 17.29 -4.11 10.25
N THR A 68 16.00 -4.42 10.32
CA THR A 68 15.14 -4.20 11.50
C THR A 68 15.11 -5.43 12.40
N GLN A 69 14.78 -5.24 13.69
CA GLN A 69 14.64 -6.33 14.65
C GLN A 69 13.59 -7.33 14.20
N ARG A 70 12.48 -6.85 13.65
CA ARG A 70 11.39 -7.67 13.14
C ARG A 70 11.80 -8.44 11.89
N SER A 71 12.48 -7.80 10.94
CA SER A 71 12.89 -8.43 9.68
C SER A 71 13.86 -9.60 9.88
N ARG A 72 14.62 -9.60 10.98
CA ARG A 72 15.51 -10.71 11.38
C ARG A 72 14.75 -11.95 11.85
N ARG A 73 13.48 -11.81 12.25
CA ARG A 73 12.64 -12.92 12.78
C ARG A 73 11.60 -13.37 11.77
N VAL A 74 11.02 -12.42 11.03
CA VAL A 74 9.95 -12.67 10.05
C VAL A 74 10.15 -11.77 8.83
N LEU A 75 9.70 -12.20 7.66
CA LEU A 75 9.72 -11.36 6.46
C LEU A 75 8.71 -10.20 6.62
N SER A 76 9.18 -9.03 7.02
CA SER A 76 8.38 -7.81 7.12
C SER A 76 8.73 -6.80 6.02
N GLY A 77 7.81 -5.90 5.74
CA GLY A 77 7.96 -4.96 4.63
C GLY A 77 6.76 -4.06 4.41
N LEU A 78 6.80 -3.36 3.28
CA LEU A 78 5.70 -2.56 2.74
C LEU A 78 5.04 -3.34 1.59
N ASP A 79 3.75 -3.65 1.74
CA ASP A 79 3.03 -4.56 0.84
C ASP A 79 2.31 -3.78 -0.26
N TYR A 80 2.93 -3.70 -1.44
CA TYR A 80 2.34 -3.01 -2.60
C TYR A 80 1.07 -3.70 -3.11
N SER A 81 0.96 -5.03 -2.93
CA SER A 81 -0.26 -5.74 -3.37
C SER A 81 -1.49 -5.31 -2.57
N LYS A 82 -1.29 -4.81 -1.34
CA LYS A 82 -2.35 -4.37 -0.46
C LYS A 82 -2.52 -2.86 -0.41
N MET A 83 -1.92 -2.09 -1.33
CA MET A 83 -2.07 -0.64 -1.30
C MET A 83 -3.52 -0.19 -1.46
N VAL A 84 -3.89 0.90 -0.79
CA VAL A 84 -5.23 1.51 -0.89
C VAL A 84 -5.12 2.84 -1.61
N ILE A 85 -6.07 3.11 -2.51
CA ILE A 85 -6.13 4.37 -3.27
C ILE A 85 -7.18 5.28 -2.63
N ILE A 86 -6.79 6.51 -2.30
CA ILE A 86 -7.60 7.44 -1.50
C ILE A 86 -7.74 8.77 -2.23
N LYS A 87 -8.97 9.18 -2.54
CA LYS A 87 -9.27 10.54 -3.01
C LYS A 87 -9.58 11.51 -1.87
N ASN A 88 -10.33 11.07 -0.87
CA ASN A 88 -10.72 11.90 0.27
C ASN A 88 -9.86 11.58 1.49
N SER A 89 -8.67 12.18 1.56
CA SER A 89 -7.74 12.00 2.68
C SER A 89 -8.36 12.41 4.02
N SER A 90 -9.10 13.53 4.06
CA SER A 90 -9.73 14.03 5.29
C SER A 90 -10.76 13.07 5.91
N LYS A 91 -11.40 12.22 5.08
CA LYS A 91 -12.37 11.22 5.53
C LYS A 91 -11.71 9.89 5.89
N TYR A 92 -10.72 9.45 5.10
CA TYR A 92 -10.20 8.08 5.18
C TYR A 92 -8.85 7.94 5.87
N LEU A 93 -8.11 9.02 6.08
CA LEU A 93 -6.80 9.00 6.74
C LEU A 93 -6.87 9.59 8.13
N SER A 94 -6.19 8.95 9.07
CA SER A 94 -5.97 9.45 10.42
C SER A 94 -4.53 9.22 10.85
N THR A 95 -3.99 10.10 11.67
CA THR A 95 -2.69 9.90 12.33
C THR A 95 -2.84 9.27 13.72
N ASN A 96 -4.08 9.09 14.17
CA ASN A 96 -4.38 8.47 15.44
C ASN A 96 -3.97 6.98 15.43
N GLN A 97 -3.32 6.54 16.52
CA GLN A 97 -2.96 5.14 16.77
C GLN A 97 -2.01 4.51 15.74
N ALA A 98 -1.30 5.34 14.96
CA ALA A 98 -0.26 4.85 14.08
C ALA A 98 0.92 4.34 14.92
N LEU A 99 1.22 3.04 14.81
CA LEU A 99 2.23 2.34 15.60
C LEU A 99 3.09 1.44 14.71
N VAL A 100 4.34 1.83 14.50
CA VAL A 100 5.33 1.07 13.74
C VAL A 100 6.61 0.96 14.57
N ASP A 101 7.35 -0.15 14.41
CA ASP A 101 8.65 -0.29 15.06
C ASP A 101 9.59 0.82 14.55
N ASN A 102 10.24 1.54 15.46
CA ASN A 102 11.02 2.73 15.11
C ASN A 102 12.11 2.44 14.07
N ASP A 103 12.72 1.26 14.09
CA ASP A 103 13.72 0.84 13.10
C ASP A 103 13.12 0.52 11.73
N GLU A 104 11.89 -0.03 11.66
CA GLU A 104 11.12 -0.16 10.40
C GLU A 104 10.76 1.20 9.82
N TYR A 105 10.35 2.16 10.66
CA TYR A 105 10.08 3.52 10.22
C TYR A 105 11.35 4.19 9.67
N VAL A 106 12.46 4.15 10.42
CA VAL A 106 13.75 4.73 9.99
C VAL A 106 14.23 4.10 8.68
N GLU A 107 14.16 2.77 8.54
CA GLU A 107 14.55 2.09 7.29
C GLU A 107 13.67 2.53 6.12
N ALA A 108 12.35 2.64 6.32
CA ALA A 108 11.42 3.07 5.29
C ALA A 108 11.68 4.53 4.84
N VAL A 109 11.88 5.45 5.79
CA VAL A 109 12.21 6.86 5.49
C VAL A 109 13.52 6.95 4.71
N THR A 110 14.54 6.20 5.16
CA THR A 110 15.86 6.16 4.51
C THR A 110 15.79 5.66 3.06
N ASN A 111 14.86 4.74 2.77
CA ASN A 111 14.68 4.15 1.44
C ASN A 111 13.48 4.72 0.68
N SER A 112 12.94 5.86 1.12
CA SER A 112 11.66 6.40 0.65
C SER A 112 11.61 6.62 -0.86
N GLU A 113 12.65 7.21 -1.46
CA GLU A 113 12.72 7.43 -2.92
C GLU A 113 12.55 6.12 -3.70
N ARG A 114 13.23 5.06 -3.25
CA ARG A 114 13.15 3.74 -3.85
C ARG A 114 11.76 3.13 -3.67
N ILE A 115 11.22 3.19 -2.46
CA ILE A 115 9.89 2.66 -2.12
C ILE A 115 8.82 3.34 -2.96
N ILE A 116 8.86 4.68 -3.07
CA ILE A 116 7.93 5.47 -3.88
C ILE A 116 8.04 5.06 -5.34
N SER A 117 9.26 5.00 -5.89
CA SER A 117 9.48 4.60 -7.28
C SER A 117 8.98 3.19 -7.59
N GLU A 118 9.24 2.23 -6.70
CA GLU A 118 8.77 0.85 -6.86
C GLU A 118 7.24 0.74 -6.74
N ALA A 119 6.63 1.47 -5.80
CA ALA A 119 5.19 1.44 -5.57
C ALA A 119 4.41 2.12 -6.70
N THR A 120 4.85 3.29 -7.18
CA THR A 120 4.21 3.97 -8.32
C THR A 120 4.38 3.16 -9.60
N LYS A 121 5.55 2.54 -9.82
CA LYS A 121 5.74 1.59 -10.92
C LYS A 121 4.79 0.39 -10.83
N TYR A 122 4.63 -0.21 -9.64
CA TYR A 122 3.69 -1.31 -9.43
C TYR A 122 2.26 -0.90 -9.81
N LEU A 123 1.84 0.30 -9.39
CA LEU A 123 0.53 0.85 -9.72
C LEU A 123 0.37 1.17 -11.21
N ASP A 124 1.33 1.85 -11.82
CA ASP A 124 1.24 2.23 -13.24
C ASP A 124 1.29 1.01 -14.16
N ASP A 125 2.08 -0.01 -13.84
CA ASP A 125 2.08 -1.29 -14.56
C ASP A 125 0.68 -1.92 -14.55
N TYR A 126 -0.02 -1.88 -13.41
CA TYR A 126 -1.39 -2.36 -13.27
C TYR A 126 -2.37 -1.54 -14.11
N ILE A 127 -2.34 -0.21 -13.97
CA ILE A 127 -3.23 0.71 -14.69
C ILE A 127 -3.03 0.54 -16.20
N ASN A 128 -1.79 0.58 -16.67
CA ASN A 128 -1.46 0.51 -18.08
C ASN A 128 -1.83 -0.85 -18.69
N HIS A 129 -1.71 -1.94 -17.93
CA HIS A 129 -2.18 -3.25 -18.36
C HIS A 129 -3.69 -3.28 -18.56
N ASN A 130 -4.46 -2.84 -17.56
CA ASN A 130 -5.92 -2.86 -17.62
C ASN A 130 -6.50 -1.83 -18.61
N LYS A 131 -5.75 -0.77 -18.94
CA LYS A 131 -6.09 0.19 -20.01
C LYS A 131 -5.63 -0.23 -21.41
N ASN A 132 -5.05 -1.43 -21.56
CA ASN A 132 -4.49 -1.93 -22.82
C ASN A 132 -3.39 -1.06 -23.42
N ILE A 133 -2.71 -0.24 -22.60
CA ILE A 133 -1.55 0.58 -23.02
C ILE A 133 -0.30 -0.31 -23.13
N ILE A 134 -0.15 -1.24 -22.18
CA ILE A 134 0.89 -2.28 -22.21
C ILE A 134 0.23 -3.65 -22.03
N THR A 135 0.90 -4.71 -22.45
CA THR A 135 0.47 -6.08 -22.16
C THR A 135 1.57 -6.79 -21.36
N LEU A 136 1.29 -7.05 -20.09
CA LEU A 136 2.11 -7.92 -19.26
C LEU A 136 1.84 -9.37 -19.61
N ASN A 137 2.82 -10.26 -19.41
CA ASN A 137 2.59 -11.68 -19.56
C ASN A 137 1.46 -12.14 -18.61
N SER A 138 0.49 -12.91 -19.12
CA SER A 138 -0.70 -13.29 -18.35
C SER A 138 -0.37 -14.00 -17.03
N GLN A 139 0.65 -14.86 -17.01
CA GLN A 139 1.05 -15.57 -15.78
C GLN A 139 1.72 -14.62 -14.79
N GLU A 140 2.53 -13.67 -15.26
CA GLU A 140 3.14 -12.65 -14.42
C GLU A 140 2.09 -11.72 -13.83
N TYR A 141 1.11 -11.30 -14.64
CA TYR A 141 -0.01 -10.47 -14.19
C TYR A 141 -0.81 -11.16 -13.09
N ILE A 142 -1.25 -12.41 -13.32
CA ILE A 142 -1.98 -13.20 -12.32
C ILE A 142 -1.16 -13.32 -11.04
N LYS A 143 0.13 -13.67 -11.14
CA LYS A 143 1.01 -13.80 -9.97
C LYS A 143 1.20 -12.50 -9.20
N LYS A 144 1.23 -11.36 -9.90
CA LYS A 144 1.50 -10.05 -9.32
C LYS A 144 0.25 -9.41 -8.70
N TYR A 145 -0.93 -9.63 -9.28
CA TYR A 145 -2.14 -8.86 -8.96
C TYR A 145 -3.38 -9.67 -8.56
N SER A 146 -3.37 -11.01 -8.62
CA SER A 146 -4.55 -11.85 -8.27
C SER A 146 -5.12 -11.61 -6.86
N TYR A 147 -4.26 -11.26 -5.90
CA TYR A 147 -4.64 -10.93 -4.53
C TYR A 147 -4.45 -9.44 -4.22
N SER A 148 -4.36 -8.60 -5.26
CA SER A 148 -4.20 -7.17 -5.07
C SER A 148 -5.51 -6.49 -4.78
N THR A 149 -5.46 -5.44 -3.97
CA THR A 149 -6.59 -4.56 -3.65
C THR A 149 -6.91 -3.55 -4.77
N LEU A 150 -6.04 -3.43 -5.79
CA LEU A 150 -6.18 -2.41 -6.84
C LEU A 150 -7.47 -2.54 -7.68
N SER A 151 -8.01 -3.75 -7.83
CA SER A 151 -9.28 -3.97 -8.53
C SER A 151 -10.46 -3.26 -7.87
N TYR A 152 -10.37 -2.99 -6.58
CA TYR A 152 -11.43 -2.31 -5.82
C TYR A 152 -11.49 -0.81 -6.06
N PHE A 153 -10.48 -0.25 -6.73
CA PHE A 153 -10.33 1.20 -6.93
C PHE A 153 -10.31 1.56 -8.42
N HIS A 154 -10.87 0.72 -9.29
CA HIS A 154 -10.94 0.98 -10.75
C HIS A 154 -11.65 2.29 -11.09
N ASP A 155 -12.69 2.64 -10.33
CA ASP A 155 -13.41 3.91 -10.43
C ASP A 155 -12.49 5.11 -10.15
N ILE A 156 -11.63 5.01 -9.13
CA ILE A 156 -10.66 6.05 -8.77
C ILE A 156 -9.53 6.11 -9.82
N LEU A 157 -9.04 4.96 -10.26
CA LEU A 157 -7.93 4.80 -11.21
C LEU A 157 -8.35 5.03 -12.68
N GLN A 158 -9.64 5.29 -12.92
CA GLN A 158 -10.25 5.49 -14.23
C GLN A 158 -9.99 4.31 -15.18
N ILE A 159 -10.05 3.09 -14.64
CA ILE A 159 -9.92 1.84 -15.40
C ILE A 159 -11.34 1.41 -15.84
N PRO A 160 -11.56 1.07 -17.12
CA PRO A 160 -12.86 0.63 -17.63
C PRO A 160 -13.36 -0.68 -17.03
#